data_AF-A0A0B1SEB7-F1
#
_entry.id   AF-A0A0B1SEB7-F1
#
_cell.length_a   1.000
_cell.length_b   1.000
_cell.length_c   1.000
_cell.angle_alpha   90.00
_cell.angle_beta   90.00
_cell.angle_gamma   90.00
#
_symmetry.space_group_name_H-M   'P 1'
#
loop_
_entity.id
_entity.type
_entity.pdbx_description
1 polymer ?
#
loop_
_entity_poly.entity_id
_entity_poly.type
_entity_poly.pdbx_seq_one_letter_code
_entity_poly.pdbx_strand_id
1 'polypeptide(L)'
;MSSPAFISGYFLVFGILPALSIIAPPENSTLANVIAKISEDFSAWDWKREQFLKYSKDYPSGWADFNCPTPSTGVVAQDVHHLSQSDISVVGAVGDSLTAGRAADAEYLSEIFLDYRGTSFATGAEKNLTLQASLFNIFSYFSPNIKGRS
;
A
#
# COMPACT_ATOMS: atom_id res chain seq x y z
N MET A 1 38.44 16.49 3.69
CA MET A 1 37.92 16.94 5.00
C MET A 1 36.94 18.06 4.75
N SER A 2 35.65 17.74 4.70
CA SER A 2 34.57 18.69 4.43
C SER A 2 33.45 18.42 5.43
N SER A 3 33.07 19.49 6.12
CA SER A 3 32.17 19.57 7.27
C SER A 3 30.80 18.87 7.04
N PRO A 4 30.19 18.24 8.06
CA PRO A 4 28.80 17.81 7.96
C PRO A 4 27.88 19.02 8.08
N ALA A 5 27.08 19.26 7.05
CA ALA A 5 25.97 20.21 7.10
C ALA A 5 24.89 19.64 8.03
N PHE A 6 24.74 20.24 9.21
CA PHE A 6 23.58 20.05 10.07
C PHE A 6 22.33 20.56 9.33
N ILE A 7 21.59 19.65 8.69
CA ILE A 7 20.25 19.96 8.18
C ILE A 7 19.33 19.99 9.39
N SER A 8 18.95 21.20 9.78
CA SER A 8 17.97 21.51 10.81
C SER A 8 16.68 20.70 10.56
N GLY A 9 16.48 19.65 11.35
CA GLY A 9 15.27 18.86 11.36
C GLY A 9 14.13 19.70 11.90
N TYR A 10 13.33 20.28 10.99
CA TYR A 10 12.03 20.81 11.33
C TYR A 10 11.15 19.65 11.80
N PHE A 11 11.02 19.51 13.12
CA PHE A 11 9.93 18.74 13.73
C PHE A 11 8.62 19.35 13.23
N LEU A 12 7.94 18.64 12.32
CA LEU A 12 6.58 18.94 11.91
C LEU A 12 5.67 18.73 13.12
N VAL A 13 5.48 19.80 13.90
CA VAL A 13 4.37 19.93 14.83
C VAL A 13 3.10 19.93 13.98
N PHE A 14 2.28 18.90 14.11
CA PHE A 14 0.91 18.94 13.61
C PHE A 14 0.20 20.10 14.32
N GLY A 15 0.16 21.26 13.66
CA GLY A 15 -0.71 22.36 14.02
C GLY A 15 -2.14 21.93 13.74
N ILE A 16 -2.79 21.36 14.75
CA ILE A 16 -4.19 20.95 14.66
C ILE A 16 -5.03 22.23 14.70
N LEU A 17 -5.37 22.78 13.52
CA LEU A 17 -6.57 23.59 13.40
C LEU A 17 -7.74 22.63 13.65
N PRO A 18 -8.57 22.84 14.69
CA PRO A 18 -9.47 21.82 15.25
C PRO A 18 -10.68 21.47 14.36
N ALA A 19 -10.68 21.85 13.08
CA ALA A 19 -11.88 21.75 12.25
C ALA A 19 -12.05 20.45 11.47
N LEU A 20 -11.03 19.58 11.30
CA LEU A 20 -11.15 18.41 10.41
C LEU A 20 -10.37 17.14 10.86
N SER A 21 -9.92 17.05 12.12
CA SER A 21 -9.24 15.85 12.62
C SER A 21 -10.23 14.83 13.20
N ILE A 22 -10.13 13.56 12.78
CA ILE A 22 -10.96 12.42 13.24
C ILE A 22 -10.80 12.15 14.74
N ILE A 23 -9.67 12.57 15.33
CA ILE A 23 -9.37 12.43 16.75
C ILE A 23 -9.34 13.83 17.35
N ALA A 24 -10.40 14.21 18.06
CA ALA A 24 -10.40 15.42 18.88
C ALA A 24 -9.80 15.08 20.26
N PRO A 25 -8.79 15.84 20.73
CA PRO A 25 -8.29 15.65 22.09
C PRO A 25 -9.37 16.06 23.11
N PRO A 26 -9.41 15.42 24.29
CA PRO A 26 -10.41 15.75 25.31
C PRO A 26 -10.29 17.21 25.77
N GLU A 27 -11.43 17.84 26.07
CA GLU A 27 -11.64 19.28 26.22
C GLU A 27 -10.74 19.99 27.25
N ASN A 28 -10.12 19.24 28.17
CA ASN A 28 -9.22 19.74 29.23
C ASN A 28 -7.79 19.17 29.16
N SER A 29 -7.38 18.62 28.01
CA SER A 29 -6.03 18.09 27.85
C SER A 29 -5.02 19.18 27.50
N THR A 30 -3.93 19.23 28.25
CA THR A 30 -2.78 20.06 27.89
C THR A 30 -2.10 19.47 26.65
N LEU A 31 -1.48 20.31 25.82
CA LEU A 31 -0.74 19.87 24.64
C LEU A 31 0.31 18.78 24.98
N ALA A 32 0.94 18.87 26.15
CA ALA A 32 1.87 17.87 26.64
C ALA A 32 1.22 16.50 26.87
N ASN A 33 0.02 16.46 27.45
CA ASN A 33 -0.70 15.20 27.70
C ASN A 33 -1.18 14.56 26.40
N VAL A 34 -1.59 15.38 25.41
CA VAL A 34 -1.96 14.89 24.08
C VAL A 34 -0.75 14.26 23.39
N ILE A 35 0.40 14.93 23.41
CA ILE A 35 1.65 14.41 22.83
C ILE A 35 2.10 13.13 23.53
N ALA A 36 2.06 13.10 24.86
CA ALA A 36 2.44 11.91 25.63
C ALA A 36 1.56 10.70 25.28
N LYS A 37 0.24 10.91 25.18
CA LYS A 37 -0.70 9.85 24.81
C LYS A 37 -0.51 9.37 23.38
N ILE A 38 -0.31 10.28 22.43
CA ILE A 38 0.00 9.91 21.04
C ILE A 38 1.29 9.08 20.97
N SER A 39 2.33 9.48 21.71
CA SER A 39 3.59 8.74 21.78
C SER A 39 3.41 7.35 22.40
N GLU A 40 2.63 7.25 23.46
CA GLU A 40 2.29 5.98 24.12
C GLU A 40 1.52 5.07 23.15
N ASP A 41 0.46 5.59 22.52
CA ASP A 41 -0.34 4.85 21.54
C ASP A 41 0.57 4.35 20.41
N PHE A 42 1.38 5.20 19.78
CA PHE A 42 2.31 4.77 18.73
C PHE A 42 3.31 3.70 19.21
N SER A 43 3.86 3.84 20.42
CA SER A 43 4.78 2.84 20.98
C SER A 43 4.11 1.48 21.19
N ALA A 44 2.81 1.46 21.49
CA ALA A 44 2.04 0.21 21.59
C ALA A 44 1.90 -0.53 20.25
N TRP A 45 2.08 0.17 19.12
CA TRP A 45 2.08 -0.42 17.77
C TRP A 45 3.48 -0.74 17.23
N ASP A 46 4.56 -0.40 17.95
CA ASP A 46 5.94 -0.62 17.48
C ASP A 46 6.19 -2.09 17.11
N TRP A 47 5.70 -3.03 17.93
CA TRP A 47 5.86 -4.45 17.66
C TRP A 47 5.16 -4.89 16.35
N LYS A 48 4.00 -4.32 16.02
CA LYS A 48 3.30 -4.63 14.75
C LYS A 48 4.06 -4.04 13.57
N ARG A 49 4.59 -2.83 13.71
CA ARG A 49 5.46 -2.22 12.71
C ARG A 49 6.66 -3.12 12.44
N GLU A 50 7.34 -3.59 13.48
CA GLU A 50 8.50 -4.49 13.33
C GLU A 50 8.13 -5.80 12.63
N GLN A 51 6.98 -6.41 12.97
CA GLN A 51 6.48 -7.59 12.27
C GLN A 51 6.23 -7.30 10.78
N PHE A 52 5.57 -6.17 10.47
CA PHE A 52 5.31 -5.76 9.09
C PHE A 52 6.61 -5.58 8.31
N LEU A 53 7.56 -4.81 8.85
CA LEU A 53 8.87 -4.56 8.22
C LEU A 53 9.63 -5.86 7.98
N LYS A 54 9.58 -6.78 8.94
CA LYS A 54 10.33 -8.05 8.87
C LYS A 54 9.73 -9.06 7.90
N TYR A 55 8.41 -9.15 7.81
CA TYR A 55 7.75 -10.27 7.13
C TYR A 55 6.91 -9.88 5.91
N SER A 56 6.40 -8.66 5.85
CA SER A 56 5.36 -8.28 4.88
C SER A 56 5.79 -7.16 3.93
N LYS A 57 6.70 -6.29 4.34
CA LYS A 57 7.20 -5.18 3.53
C LYS A 57 7.81 -5.67 2.21
N ASP A 58 8.76 -6.60 2.31
CA ASP A 58 9.47 -7.10 1.14
C ASP A 58 8.68 -8.14 0.34
N TYR A 59 7.70 -8.78 0.97
CA TYR A 59 6.87 -9.84 0.38
C TYR A 59 5.39 -9.56 0.69
N PRO A 60 4.74 -8.63 -0.04
CA PRO A 60 3.32 -8.35 0.11
C PRO A 60 2.45 -9.52 -0.40
N SER A 61 2.50 -10.63 0.33
CA SER A 61 1.64 -11.81 0.19
C SER A 61 1.73 -12.51 -1.16
N GLY A 62 2.87 -12.45 -1.84
CA GLY A 62 3.10 -13.21 -3.08
C GLY A 62 3.03 -14.73 -2.90
N TRP A 63 2.85 -15.44 -4.02
CA TRP A 63 2.78 -16.90 -4.06
C TRP A 63 4.05 -17.49 -4.66
N ALA A 64 4.85 -18.19 -3.84
CA ALA A 64 6.11 -18.79 -4.23
C ALA A 64 6.01 -19.62 -5.53
N ASP A 65 4.92 -20.35 -5.68
CA ASP A 65 4.53 -21.03 -6.91
C ASP A 65 3.04 -20.72 -7.21
N PHE A 66 2.75 -20.40 -8.47
CA PHE A 66 1.40 -20.18 -8.97
C PHE A 66 1.26 -20.97 -10.27
N ASN A 67 0.80 -22.21 -10.12
CA ASN A 67 0.71 -23.22 -11.18
C ASN A 67 -0.75 -23.48 -11.59
N CYS A 68 -1.56 -22.41 -11.63
CA CYS A 68 -2.96 -22.51 -12.00
C CYS A 68 -3.08 -22.91 -13.49
N PRO A 69 -3.83 -23.97 -13.84
CA PRO A 69 -4.01 -24.35 -15.23
C PRO A 69 -4.63 -23.20 -16.04
N THR A 70 -3.97 -22.79 -17.12
CA THR A 70 -4.51 -21.80 -18.06
C THR A 70 -5.45 -22.50 -19.05
N PRO A 71 -6.78 -22.24 -19.02
CA PRO A 71 -7.69 -22.82 -19.99
C PRO A 71 -7.36 -22.27 -21.38
N SER A 72 -7.04 -23.15 -22.34
CA SER A 72 -6.84 -22.75 -23.73
C SER A 72 -8.20 -22.70 -24.43
N THR A 73 -8.97 -21.65 -24.18
CA THR A 73 -10.10 -21.32 -25.04
C THR A 73 -9.57 -20.33 -26.06
N GLY A 74 -9.11 -20.82 -27.23
CA GLY A 74 -8.72 -19.97 -28.37
C GLY A 74 -9.88 -19.17 -28.98
N VAL A 75 -11.00 -19.07 -28.26
CA VAL A 75 -12.24 -18.39 -28.63
C VAL A 75 -12.46 -17.31 -27.57
N VAL A 76 -12.54 -16.05 -28.02
CA VAL A 76 -12.91 -14.92 -27.16
C VAL A 76 -14.32 -15.14 -26.64
N ALA A 77 -14.50 -15.06 -25.33
CA ALA A 77 -15.80 -15.20 -24.69
C ALA A 77 -16.81 -14.18 -25.25
N GLN A 78 -18.02 -14.65 -25.60
CA GLN A 78 -19.11 -13.79 -26.06
C GLN A 78 -20.16 -13.49 -24.99
N ASP A 79 -20.10 -14.22 -23.87
CA ASP A 79 -20.98 -14.03 -22.73
C ASP A 79 -20.21 -14.24 -21.42
N VAL A 80 -20.86 -13.87 -20.31
CA VAL A 80 -20.26 -13.92 -18.97
C VAL A 80 -20.07 -15.33 -18.43
N HIS A 81 -20.79 -16.33 -18.96
CA HIS A 81 -20.70 -17.72 -18.51
C HIS A 81 -19.48 -18.44 -19.10
N HIS A 82 -18.96 -17.95 -20.22
CA HIS A 82 -17.77 -18.48 -20.89
C HIS A 82 -16.52 -17.62 -20.70
N LEU A 83 -16.58 -16.58 -19.86
CA LEU A 83 -15.45 -15.69 -19.61
C LEU A 83 -14.33 -16.42 -18.86
N SER A 84 -13.15 -16.48 -19.47
CA SER A 84 -11.93 -17.01 -18.87
C SER A 84 -11.08 -15.86 -18.30
N GLN A 85 -10.18 -16.19 -17.36
CA GLN A 85 -9.20 -15.23 -16.84
C GLN A 85 -8.29 -14.67 -17.94
N SER A 86 -8.05 -15.44 -19.01
CA SER A 86 -7.25 -15.01 -20.18
C SER A 86 -7.93 -13.95 -21.04
N ASP A 87 -9.26 -13.84 -20.98
CA ASP A 87 -10.02 -12.84 -21.74
C ASP A 87 -9.91 -11.43 -21.13
N ILE A 88 -9.42 -11.32 -19.89
CA ILE A 88 -9.23 -10.05 -19.22
C ILE A 88 -8.01 -9.35 -19.80
N SER A 89 -8.24 -8.19 -20.43
CA SER A 89 -7.21 -7.40 -21.10
C SER A 89 -6.81 -6.13 -20.33
N VAL A 90 -7.64 -5.68 -19.39
CA VAL A 90 -7.42 -4.45 -18.61
C VAL A 90 -7.85 -4.68 -17.17
N VAL A 91 -7.00 -4.27 -16.23
CA VAL A 91 -7.35 -4.11 -14.81
C VAL A 91 -7.19 -2.64 -14.47
N GLY A 92 -8.17 -2.05 -13.82
CA GLY A 92 -8.14 -0.66 -13.40
C GLY A 92 -8.80 -0.48 -12.05
N ALA A 93 -8.35 0.54 -11.32
CA ALA A 93 -8.92 0.89 -10.03
C ALA A 93 -9.14 2.40 -9.95
N VAL A 94 -10.28 2.79 -9.41
CA VAL A 94 -10.61 4.18 -9.07
C VAL A 94 -11.00 4.20 -7.61
N GLY A 95 -10.40 5.09 -6.84
CA GLY A 95 -10.65 5.18 -5.41
C GLY A 95 -9.88 6.33 -4.79
N ASP A 96 -9.73 6.26 -3.48
CA ASP A 96 -9.08 7.28 -2.66
C ASP A 96 -7.60 6.94 -2.39
N SER A 97 -7.04 7.53 -1.32
CA SER A 97 -5.67 7.29 -0.89
C SER A 97 -5.37 5.83 -0.53
N LEU A 98 -6.36 5.04 -0.09
CA LEU A 98 -6.15 3.63 0.23
C LEU A 98 -5.92 2.82 -1.05
N THR A 99 -6.68 3.10 -2.10
CA THR A 99 -6.46 2.49 -3.43
C THR A 99 -5.10 2.87 -4.01
N ALA A 100 -4.62 4.08 -3.73
CA ALA A 100 -3.30 4.56 -4.14
C ALA A 100 -2.15 4.00 -3.27
N GLY A 101 -2.43 3.19 -2.24
CA GLY A 101 -1.39 2.66 -1.36
C GLY A 101 -0.70 3.72 -0.52
N ARG A 102 -1.44 4.72 -0.02
CA ARG A 102 -0.84 5.80 0.78
C ARG A 102 -0.13 5.23 2.01
N ALA A 103 1.14 5.61 2.15
CA ALA A 103 2.02 5.16 3.22
C ALA A 103 2.18 3.62 3.32
N ALA A 104 1.82 2.87 2.28
CA ALA A 104 1.79 1.40 2.33
C ALA A 104 3.18 0.78 2.50
N ASP A 105 4.24 1.47 2.05
CA ASP A 105 5.63 1.05 2.24
C ASP A 105 6.45 2.07 3.07
N ALA A 106 5.76 2.91 3.84
CA ALA A 106 6.39 3.98 4.60
C ALA A 106 7.23 3.44 5.77
N GLU A 107 8.48 3.87 5.87
CA GLU A 107 9.36 3.63 7.02
C GLU A 107 9.40 4.80 7.99
N TYR A 108 9.24 6.01 7.45
CA TYR A 108 9.33 7.25 8.19
C TYR A 108 7.99 8.00 8.20
N LEU A 109 7.73 8.75 9.27
CA LEU A 109 6.48 9.54 9.38
C LEU A 109 6.32 10.57 8.26
N SER A 110 7.42 11.05 7.69
CA SER A 110 7.43 11.95 6.53
C SER A 110 6.82 11.34 5.27
N GLU A 111 6.78 10.00 5.17
CA GLU A 111 6.29 9.27 3.99
C GLU A 111 4.78 9.03 4.04
N ILE A 112 4.09 9.51 5.09
CA ILE A 112 2.64 9.31 5.27
C ILE A 112 1.78 9.88 4.12
N PHE A 113 2.33 10.84 3.36
CA PHE A 113 1.66 11.46 2.22
C PHE A 113 2.08 10.88 0.87
N LEU A 114 3.03 9.93 0.84
CA LEU A 114 3.46 9.27 -0.38
C LEU A 114 2.48 8.18 -0.79
N ASP A 115 2.23 8.07 -2.09
CA ASP A 115 1.36 7.05 -2.69
C ASP A 115 2.20 5.94 -3.29
N TYR A 116 2.15 4.75 -2.69
CA TYR A 116 2.83 3.56 -3.19
C TYR A 116 1.88 2.75 -4.08
N ARG A 117 1.48 3.33 -5.21
CA ARG A 117 0.47 2.72 -6.10
C ARG A 117 0.90 1.35 -6.63
N GLY A 118 2.21 1.16 -6.77
CA GLY A 118 2.84 -0.11 -7.14
C GLY A 118 2.61 -1.25 -6.14
N THR A 119 2.31 -0.96 -4.86
CA THR A 119 1.99 -1.96 -3.82
C THR A 119 0.50 -2.24 -3.68
N SER A 120 -0.35 -1.45 -4.34
CA SER A 120 -1.81 -1.59 -4.29
C SER A 120 -2.26 -3.00 -4.68
N PHE A 121 -3.17 -3.59 -3.91
CA PHE A 121 -3.74 -4.90 -4.24
C PHE A 121 -4.47 -4.90 -5.60
N ALA A 122 -5.06 -3.77 -6.00
CA ALA A 122 -5.86 -3.72 -7.21
C ALA A 122 -4.98 -3.67 -8.48
N THR A 123 -4.13 -2.65 -8.62
CA THR A 123 -3.37 -2.42 -9.87
C THR A 123 -1.86 -2.46 -9.67
N GLY A 124 -1.38 -2.69 -8.45
CA GLY A 124 0.05 -2.63 -8.14
C GLY A 124 0.82 -3.73 -8.87
N ALA A 125 1.94 -3.37 -9.51
CA ALA A 125 2.80 -4.31 -10.21
C ALA A 125 4.29 -4.05 -9.93
N GLU A 126 4.60 -3.55 -8.73
CA GLU A 126 5.97 -3.23 -8.33
C GLU A 126 6.86 -4.48 -8.28
N LYS A 127 6.30 -5.60 -7.81
CA LYS A 127 6.96 -6.91 -7.82
C LYS A 127 6.11 -7.91 -8.61
N ASN A 128 6.68 -9.06 -8.97
CA ASN A 128 5.97 -10.15 -9.65
C ASN A 128 5.06 -10.92 -8.67
N LEU A 129 4.15 -11.75 -9.21
CA LEU A 129 3.19 -12.58 -8.43
C LEU A 129 3.85 -13.41 -7.31
N THR A 130 5.10 -13.82 -7.49
CA THR A 130 5.88 -14.55 -6.49
C THR A 130 6.13 -13.77 -5.21
N LEU A 131 6.23 -12.45 -5.30
CA LEU A 131 6.56 -11.57 -4.18
C LEU A 131 5.36 -10.70 -3.78
N GLN A 132 4.49 -10.36 -4.74
CA GLN A 132 3.34 -9.49 -4.56
C GLN A 132 2.09 -10.05 -5.23
N ALA A 133 1.11 -10.40 -4.40
CA ALA A 133 -0.22 -10.73 -4.89
C ALA A 133 -1.02 -9.45 -5.13
N SER A 134 -1.26 -9.14 -6.40
CA SER A 134 -2.19 -8.09 -6.82
C SER A 134 -3.09 -8.64 -7.92
N LEU A 135 -4.25 -8.02 -8.12
CA LEU A 135 -5.17 -8.41 -9.17
C LEU A 135 -4.50 -8.31 -10.55
N PHE A 136 -3.68 -7.27 -10.78
CA PHE A 136 -2.87 -7.15 -11.99
C PHE A 136 -1.90 -8.33 -12.16
N ASN A 137 -1.10 -8.66 -11.15
CA ASN A 137 -0.11 -9.74 -11.23
C ASN A 137 -0.78 -11.11 -11.43
N ILE A 138 -1.91 -11.36 -10.76
CA ILE A 138 -2.68 -12.60 -10.92
C ILE A 138 -3.15 -12.74 -12.36
N PHE A 139 -3.76 -11.71 -12.94
CA PHE A 139 -4.25 -11.80 -14.31
C PHE A 139 -3.14 -11.73 -15.37
N SER A 140 -1.99 -11.12 -15.07
CA SER A 140 -0.83 -11.14 -15.97
C SER A 140 -0.28 -12.55 -16.23
N TYR A 141 -0.54 -13.49 -15.30
CA TYR A 141 -0.20 -14.91 -15.49
C TYR A 141 -1.02 -15.54 -16.63
N PHE A 142 -2.31 -15.23 -16.71
CA PHE A 142 -3.22 -15.76 -17.73
C PHE A 142 -3.21 -14.93 -19.03
N SER A 143 -2.93 -13.63 -18.93
CA SER A 143 -2.99 -12.66 -20.01
C SER A 143 -1.69 -11.83 -20.04
N PRO A 144 -0.64 -12.29 -20.76
CA PRO A 144 0.66 -11.62 -20.78
C PRO A 144 0.65 -10.17 -21.29
N ASN A 145 -0.40 -9.77 -22.00
CA ASN A 145 -0.55 -8.44 -22.62
C ASN A 145 -1.47 -7.49 -21.85
N ILE A 146 -1.90 -7.87 -20.64
CA ILE A 146 -2.82 -7.10 -19.80
C ILE A 146 -2.32 -5.67 -19.53
N LYS A 147 -3.27 -4.72 -19.43
CA LYS A 147 -2.99 -3.28 -19.22
C LYS A 147 -3.52 -2.79 -17.86
N GLY A 148 -3.01 -1.63 -17.45
CA GLY A 148 -3.48 -0.92 -16.25
C GLY A 148 -2.72 -1.23 -14.97
N ARG A 149 -1.46 -1.68 -15.09
CA ARG A 149 -0.52 -1.65 -13.95
C ARG A 149 -0.25 -0.23 -13.48
N SER A 150 -0.04 -0.10 -12.18
CA SER A 150 0.48 1.12 -11.54
C SER A 150 1.87 0.92 -10.95
#